data_AF-A0A5E6VJA8-F1
#
_entry.id   AF-A0A5E6VJA8-F1
#
_cell.length_a   1.000
_cell.length_b   1.000
_cell.length_c   1.000
_cell.angle_alpha   90.00
_cell.angle_beta   90.00
_cell.angle_gamma   90.00
#
_symmetry.space_group_name_H-M   'P 1'
#
loop_
_entity.id
_entity.type
_entity.pdbx_description
1 polymer ?
#
loop_
_entity_poly.entity_id
_entity_poly.type
_entity_poly.pdbx_seq_one_letter_code
_entity_poly.pdbx_strand_id
1 'polypeptide(L)' 'MCRVKSRSSRSVNLQRGIQQRLWQRGYYDRALRRDEDIKDAARYIVMNPLRAGLAKRLGEYPLWDAIWL' A
#
# COMPACT_ATOMS: atom_id res chain seq x y z
N MET A 1 -2.22 11.78 5.49
CA MET A 1 -2.25 10.35 5.89
C MET A 1 -2.79 10.03 7.29
N CYS A 2 -2.76 10.94 8.27
CA CYS A 2 -3.21 10.64 9.64
C CYS A 2 -4.65 10.11 9.75
N ARG A 3 -5.59 10.67 8.97
CA ARG A 3 -7.01 10.26 8.99
C ARG A 3 -7.23 8.82 8.52
N VAL A 4 -6.58 8.41 7.44
CA VAL A 4 -6.65 7.05 6.89
C VAL A 4 -6.09 6.06 7.90
N LYS A 5 -4.90 6.33 8.44
CA LYS A 5 -4.26 5.48 9.45
C LYS A 5 -5.10 5.37 10.73
N SER A 6 -5.65 6.48 11.22
CA SER A 6 -6.48 6.50 12.43
C SER A 6 -7.77 5.67 12.25
N ARG A 7 -8.50 5.90 11.15
CA ARG A 7 -9.78 5.22 10.91
C ARG A 7 -9.61 3.73 10.66
N SER A 8 -8.64 3.34 9.83
CA SER A 8 -8.34 1.93 9.57
C SER A 8 -7.86 1.22 10.83
N SER A 9 -6.95 1.82 11.62
CA SER A 9 -6.54 1.25 12.92
C SER A 9 -7.73 0.96 13.82
N ARG A 10 -8.66 1.92 13.96
CA ARG A 10 -9.84 1.73 14.81
C ARG A 10 -10.73 0.60 14.29
N SER A 11 -11.01 0.57 13.00
CA SER A 11 -11.86 -0.47 12.40
C SER A 11 -11.27 -1.87 12.56
N VAL A 12 -9.97 -2.03 12.25
CA VAL A 12 -9.27 -3.33 12.39
C VAL A 12 -9.20 -3.77 13.84
N ASN A 13 -8.88 -2.86 14.76
CA ASN A 13 -8.81 -3.16 16.19
C ASN A 13 -10.16 -3.56 16.77
N LEU A 14 -11.24 -2.88 16.38
CA LEU A 14 -12.60 -3.26 16.78
C LEU A 14 -12.96 -4.65 16.27
N GLN A 15 -12.66 -4.96 15.00
CA GLN A 15 -12.95 -6.27 14.41
C GLN A 15 -12.12 -7.40 15.06
N ARG A 16 -10.90 -7.09 15.48
CA ARG A 16 -9.99 -8.06 16.12
C ARG A 16 -10.15 -8.15 17.64
N GLY A 17 -10.94 -7.27 18.26
CA GLY A 17 -11.11 -7.22 19.72
C GLY A 17 -9.85 -6.82 20.50
N ILE A 18 -8.90 -6.12 19.86
CA ILE A 18 -7.61 -5.77 20.46
C ILE A 18 -7.31 -4.27 20.33
N GLN A 19 -6.43 -3.74 21.17
CA GLN A 19 -6.00 -2.35 21.12
C GLN A 19 -4.48 -2.25 20.94
N GLN A 20 -4.03 -2.40 19.70
CA GLN A 20 -2.62 -2.29 19.35
C GLN A 20 -2.35 -1.21 18.30
N ARG A 21 -1.10 -0.73 18.23
CA ARG A 21 -0.65 0.14 17.13
C ARG A 21 -0.57 -0.68 15.84
N LEU A 22 -1.48 -0.41 14.92
CA LEU A 22 -1.50 -1.10 13.62
C LEU A 22 -0.45 -0.56 12.64
N TRP A 23 -0.27 0.77 12.58
CA TRP A 23 0.59 1.42 11.61
C TRP A 23 1.91 1.90 12.22
N GLN A 24 2.99 1.81 11.44
CA GLN A 24 4.24 2.51 11.73
C GLN A 24 4.03 4.03 11.81
N ARG A 25 4.85 4.70 12.64
CA ARG A 25 4.90 6.16 12.78
C ARG A 25 5.36 6.79 11.46
N GLY A 26 4.77 7.93 11.09
CA GLY A 26 5.09 8.62 9.84
C GLY A 26 4.64 7.84 8.60
N TYR A 27 5.04 8.28 7.43
CA TYR A 27 4.86 7.58 6.16
C TYR A 27 5.96 8.05 5.21
N TYR A 28 6.31 7.23 4.23
CA TYR A 28 7.19 7.66 3.17
C TYR A 28 6.38 8.45 2.14
N ASP A 29 6.87 9.62 1.77
CA ASP A 29 6.28 10.49 0.76
C ASP A 29 7.40 10.93 -0.20
N ARG A 30 7.15 10.80 -1.50
CA ARG A 30 8.06 11.22 -2.56
C ARG A 30 7.22 11.86 -3.65
N ALA A 31 7.40 13.15 -3.86
CA ALA A 31 6.86 13.84 -5.01
C ALA A 31 7.56 13.36 -6.29
N LEU A 32 6.77 12.93 -7.28
CA LEU A 32 7.29 12.61 -8.61
C LEU A 32 7.65 13.91 -9.34
N ARG A 33 8.85 13.97 -9.91
CA ARG A 33 9.29 15.11 -10.72
C ARG A 33 8.77 14.97 -12.15
N ARG A 34 8.74 16.07 -12.92
CA ARG A 34 8.30 16.05 -14.32
C ARG A 34 9.13 15.10 -15.20
N ASP A 35 10.39 14.91 -14.85
CA ASP A 35 11.34 14.12 -15.62
C ASP A 35 11.34 12.64 -15.18
N GLU A 36 10.63 12.31 -14.10
CA GLU A 36 10.43 10.92 -13.66
C GLU A 36 9.24 10.33 -14.43
N ASP A 37 9.46 9.19 -15.08
CA ASP A 37 8.39 8.51 -15.81
C ASP A 37 7.38 7.94 -14.81
N ILE A 38 6.15 8.48 -14.83
CA ILE A 38 5.01 7.98 -14.06
C ILE A 38 4.82 6.48 -14.28
N LYS A 39 5.13 5.97 -15.49
CA LYS A 39 5.06 4.54 -15.80
C LYS A 39 6.06 3.74 -14.99
N ASP A 40 7.23 4.27 -14.68
CA ASP A 40 8.23 3.57 -13.88
C ASP A 40 7.82 3.52 -12.41
N ALA A 41 7.23 4.59 -11.88
CA ALA A 41 6.63 4.59 -10.55
C ALA A 41 5.47 3.58 -10.46
N ALA A 42 4.58 3.55 -11.46
CA ALA A 42 3.48 2.60 -11.53
C ALA A 42 3.98 1.14 -11.61
N ARG A 43 4.96 0.87 -12.49
CA ARG A 43 5.62 -0.44 -12.58
C ARG A 43 6.23 -0.86 -11.25
N TYR A 44 6.89 0.06 -10.54
CA TYR A 44 7.46 -0.23 -9.23
C TYR A 44 6.37 -0.68 -8.24
N ILE A 45 5.24 0.04 -8.17
CA ILE A 45 4.12 -0.30 -7.28
C ILE A 45 3.56 -1.68 -7.62
N VAL A 46 3.26 -1.92 -8.90
CA VAL A 46 2.66 -3.17 -9.39
C VAL A 46 3.59 -4.36 -9.16
N MET A 47 4.91 -4.18 -9.24
CA MET A 47 5.90 -5.24 -9.02
C MET A 47 6.19 -5.54 -7.54
N ASN A 48 5.76 -4.71 -6.59
CA ASN A 48 6.05 -4.92 -5.16
C ASN A 48 5.55 -6.28 -4.59
N PRO A 49 4.35 -6.78 -4.94
CA PRO A 49 3.89 -8.10 -4.47
C PRO A 49 4.82 -9.23 -4.90
N LEU A 50 5.36 -9.19 -6.13
CA LEU A 50 6.35 -10.16 -6.61
C LEU A 50 7.65 -10.07 -5.82
N ARG A 51 8.14 -8.84 -5.60
CA ARG A 51 9.37 -8.59 -4.84
C ARG A 51 9.25 -9.01 -3.37
N ALA A 52 8.04 -8.90 -2.80
CA ALA A 52 7.72 -9.35 -1.45
C ALA A 52 7.44 -10.87 -1.36
N GLY A 53 7.45 -11.58 -2.48
CA GLY A 53 7.15 -13.03 -2.53
C GLY A 53 5.68 -13.37 -2.31
N LEU A 54 4.77 -12.41 -2.40
CA LEU A 54 3.33 -12.60 -2.19
C LEU A 54 2.63 -13.25 -3.40
N ALA A 55 3.25 -13.21 -4.57
CA ALA A 55 2.77 -13.83 -5.81
C ALA A 55 3.94 -14.24 -6.71
N LYS A 56 3.73 -15.17 -7.65
CA LYS A 56 4.73 -15.53 -8.66
C LYS A 56 4.48 -14.81 -9.99
N ARG A 57 3.23 -14.41 -10.24
CA ARG A 57 2.81 -13.60 -11.39
C ARG A 57 1.90 -12.46 -10.92
N LEU A 58 1.92 -11.32 -11.62
CA LEU A 58 1.13 -10.15 -11.23
C LEU A 58 -0.36 -10.45 -11.04
N GLY A 59 -0.97 -11.16 -12.01
CA GLY A 59 -2.39 -11.49 -11.98
C GLY A 59 -2.82 -12.43 -10.85
N GLU A 60 -1.88 -13.00 -10.09
CA GLU A 60 -2.18 -13.85 -8.94
C GLU A 60 -2.36 -13.04 -7.65
N TYR A 61 -1.91 -11.78 -7.61
CA TYR A 61 -2.07 -10.94 -6.43
C TYR A 61 -3.43 -10.25 -6.46
N PRO A 62 -4.42 -10.59 -5.61
CA PRO A 62 -5.83 -10.17 -5.79
C PRO A 62 -6.10 -8.66 -5.74
N LEU A 63 -5.09 -7.84 -5.45
CA LEU A 63 -5.18 -6.39 -5.38
C LEU A 63 -4.30 -5.72 -6.46
N TRP A 64 -3.88 -6.46 -7.49
CA TRP A 64 -3.02 -5.98 -8.57
C TRP A 64 -3.73 -4.96 -9.48
N ASP A 65 -5.06 -5.08 -9.58
CA ASP A 65 -5.97 -4.33 -10.43
C ASP A 65 -6.77 -3.28 -9.66
N ALA A 66 -6.41 -3.02 -8.39
CA ALA A 66 -7.11 -2.04 -7.59
C ALA A 66 -7.21 -0.73 -8.37
N ILE A 67 -8.43 -0.42 -8.81
CA ILE A 67 -8.89 0.55 -9.84
C ILE A 67 -8.36 1.99 -9.68
N TRP A 68 -7.53 2.23 -8.68
CA TRP A 68 -6.98 3.50 -8.24
C TRP A 68 -5.49 3.69 -8.59
N LEU A 69 -4.94 2.81 -9.43
CA LEU A 69 -3.62 2.97 -10.07
C LEU A 69 -3.76 3.70 -11.41
#